data_AF-A0A3D1IRI8-F1
#
_entry.id   AF-A0A3D1IRI8-F1
#
_cell.length_a   1.000
_cell.length_b   1.000
_cell.length_c   1.000
_cell.angle_alpha   90.00
_cell.angle_beta   90.00
_cell.angle_gamma   90.00
#
_symmetry.space_group_name_H-M   'P 1'
#
loop_
_entity.id
_entity.type
_entity.pdbx_description
1 polymer ?
#
loop_
_entity_poly.entity_id
_entity_poly.type
_entity_poly.pdbx_seq_one_letter_code
_entity_poly.pdbx_strand_id
1 'polypeptide(L)'
;MKKFITLVAVALMAMNVSAEDKPKKGKGAKLNPAYQQLLADLKLTDEQKPKFQALQKEQSAFMAEQKKRSAEEKKAAGQPFYKARTAKIKELFNQDQLKVWWKYQAEQRAARQKKSQ
;
A
#
# COMPACT_ATOMS: atom_id res chain seq x y z
N MET A 1 -13.12 -34.84 -35.66
CA MET A 1 -14.15 -33.80 -35.92
C MET A 1 -13.45 -32.50 -36.30
N LYS A 2 -13.94 -31.87 -37.38
CA LYS A 2 -13.37 -30.76 -38.15
C LYS A 2 -13.20 -29.48 -37.30
N LYS A 3 -11.97 -28.96 -37.14
CA LYS A 3 -11.36 -27.79 -37.82
C LYS A 3 -12.21 -26.52 -37.81
N PHE A 4 -11.84 -25.54 -36.97
CA PHE A 4 -11.91 -24.10 -37.29
C PHE A 4 -10.75 -23.36 -36.63
N ILE A 5 -9.67 -23.21 -37.41
CA ILE A 5 -8.70 -22.13 -37.26
C ILE A 5 -9.27 -20.97 -38.07
N THR A 6 -9.33 -19.77 -37.48
CA THR A 6 -9.45 -18.53 -38.26
C THR A 6 -8.56 -17.48 -37.64
N LEU A 7 -7.48 -17.22 -38.37
CA LEU A 7 -6.61 -16.04 -38.34
C LEU A 7 -7.35 -14.90 -39.05
N VAL A 8 -7.46 -13.71 -38.45
CA VAL A 8 -7.43 -12.44 -39.19
C VAL A 8 -6.70 -11.38 -38.36
N ALA A 9 -5.81 -10.68 -39.05
CA ALA A 9 -4.81 -9.74 -38.56
C ALA A 9 -5.30 -8.29 -38.48
N VAL A 10 -4.67 -7.56 -37.54
CA VAL A 10 -4.20 -6.16 -37.56
C VAL A 10 -5.06 -5.09 -38.24
N ALA A 11 -5.48 -4.11 -37.43
CA ALA A 11 -5.46 -2.70 -37.81
C ALA A 11 -4.80 -1.89 -36.69
N LEU A 12 -3.53 -1.52 -36.89
CA LEU A 12 -2.88 -0.44 -36.16
C LEU A 12 -3.57 0.87 -36.57
N MET A 13 -4.29 1.49 -35.64
CA MET A 13 -4.55 2.92 -35.70
C MET A 13 -3.91 3.57 -34.48
N ALA A 14 -2.72 4.14 -34.73
CA ALA A 14 -2.19 5.21 -33.91
C ALA A 14 -3.15 6.40 -34.03
N MET A 15 -3.93 6.65 -32.98
CA MET A 15 -4.51 7.97 -32.75
C MET A 15 -3.78 8.59 -31.57
N ASN A 16 -2.80 9.43 -31.91
CA ASN A 16 -2.47 10.59 -31.11
C ASN A 16 -3.75 11.41 -30.96
N VAL A 17 -4.45 11.25 -29.85
CA VAL A 17 -5.31 12.31 -29.35
C VAL A 17 -4.46 13.14 -28.39
N SER A 18 -3.86 14.20 -28.93
CA SER A 18 -3.47 15.35 -28.11
C SER A 18 -4.75 15.87 -27.46
N ALA A 19 -4.97 15.45 -26.22
CA ALA A 19 -5.88 16.11 -25.31
C ALA A 19 -5.04 16.97 -24.35
N GLU A 20 -4.43 18.02 -24.89
CA GLU A 20 -4.21 19.23 -24.09
C GLU A 20 -5.57 19.87 -23.87
N ASP A 21 -6.26 19.47 -22.79
CA ASP A 21 -6.93 20.44 -21.93
C ASP A 21 -7.30 19.80 -20.58
N LYS A 22 -6.88 20.50 -19.53
CA LYS A 22 -7.15 20.30 -18.11
C LYS A 22 -6.26 19.27 -17.40
N PRO A 23 -5.30 19.72 -16.56
CA PRO A 23 -4.86 18.89 -15.46
C PRO A 23 -6.09 18.66 -14.58
N LYS A 24 -6.73 17.49 -14.70
CA LYS A 24 -7.49 16.94 -13.58
C LYS A 24 -6.45 16.71 -12.47
N LYS A 25 -6.13 17.77 -11.73
CA LYS A 25 -5.82 17.71 -10.31
C LYS A 25 -7.04 17.06 -9.66
N GLY A 26 -7.19 15.75 -9.84
CA GLY A 26 -7.97 14.94 -8.94
C GLY A 26 -7.41 15.28 -7.57
N LYS A 27 -8.24 15.90 -6.73
CA LYS A 27 -7.89 16.33 -5.37
C LYS A 27 -7.02 15.24 -4.78
N GLY A 28 -5.69 15.47 -4.74
CA GLY A 28 -4.74 14.46 -4.30
C GLY A 28 -5.25 14.00 -2.95
N ALA A 29 -5.65 12.73 -2.84
CA ALA A 29 -6.37 12.23 -1.69
C ALA A 29 -5.60 12.70 -0.45
N LYS A 30 -6.17 13.64 0.30
CA LYS A 30 -5.48 14.23 1.45
C LYS A 30 -5.09 13.06 2.32
N LEU A 31 -3.79 12.87 2.53
CA LEU A 31 -3.30 11.83 3.41
C LEU A 31 -4.01 12.00 4.76
N ASN A 32 -4.38 10.89 5.38
CA ASN A 32 -5.00 10.89 6.70
C ASN A 32 -4.14 11.79 7.64
N PRO A 33 -4.72 12.79 8.33
CA PRO A 33 -3.97 13.69 9.21
C PRO A 33 -3.09 12.95 10.23
N ALA A 34 -3.58 11.86 10.80
CA ALA A 34 -2.80 11.04 11.75
C ALA A 34 -1.56 10.42 11.09
N TYR A 35 -1.65 10.07 9.80
CA TYR A 35 -0.51 9.54 9.05
C TYR A 35 0.47 10.65 8.64
N GLN A 36 -0.02 11.85 8.33
CA GLN A 36 0.85 13.01 8.08
C GLN A 36 1.66 13.36 9.34
N GLN A 37 0.99 13.38 10.49
CA GLN A 37 1.64 13.62 11.77
C GLN A 37 2.68 12.54 12.09
N LEU A 38 2.36 11.27 11.87
CA LEU A 38 3.33 10.17 12.00
C LEU A 38 4.59 10.39 11.17
N LEU A 39 4.46 10.81 9.90
CA LEU A 39 5.62 11.05 9.05
C LEU A 39 6.48 12.22 9.55
N ALA A 40 5.85 13.27 10.08
CA ALA A 40 6.55 14.39 10.69
C ALA A 40 7.30 13.96 11.98
N ASP A 41 6.67 13.13 12.81
CA ASP A 41 7.24 12.65 14.07
C ASP A 41 8.37 11.63 13.85
N LEU A 42 8.26 10.79 12.82
CA LEU A 42 9.29 9.81 12.47
C LEU A 42 10.59 10.45 11.97
N LYS A 43 10.53 11.69 11.45
CA LYS A 43 11.70 12.42 10.93
C LYS A 43 12.66 11.53 10.12
N LEU A 44 12.10 10.77 9.18
CA LEU A 44 12.87 9.78 8.42
C LEU A 44 14.02 10.45 7.66
N THR A 45 15.19 9.83 7.70
CA THR A 45 16.34 10.28 6.88
C THR A 45 16.06 10.04 5.40
N ASP A 46 16.84 10.67 4.53
CA ASP A 46 16.68 10.51 3.08
C ASP A 46 16.96 9.07 2.62
N GLU A 47 17.78 8.32 3.35
CA GLU A 47 17.98 6.89 3.11
C GLU A 47 16.82 6.03 3.62
N GLN A 48 16.16 6.44 4.71
CA GLN A 48 15.05 5.70 5.30
C GLN A 48 13.74 5.91 4.52
N LYS A 49 13.49 7.13 4.01
CA LYS A 49 12.27 7.50 3.28
C LYS A 49 11.93 6.51 2.14
N PRO A 50 12.82 6.21 1.17
CA PRO A 50 12.49 5.31 0.07
C PRO A 50 12.24 3.87 0.55
N LYS A 51 13.02 3.39 1.53
CA LYS A 51 12.82 2.07 2.15
C LYS A 51 11.46 1.98 2.86
N PHE A 52 11.09 3.02 3.59
CA PHE A 52 9.79 3.09 4.25
C PHE A 52 8.65 3.15 3.24
N GLN A 53 8.78 3.95 2.17
CA GLN A 53 7.77 3.99 1.10
C GLN A 53 7.61 2.63 0.42
N ALA A 54 8.69 1.89 0.18
CA ALA A 54 8.63 0.52 -0.34
C ALA A 54 7.82 -0.40 0.59
N LEU A 55 8.05 -0.32 1.91
CA LEU A 55 7.26 -1.06 2.91
C LEU A 55 5.76 -0.73 2.89
N GLN A 56 5.40 0.53 2.58
CA GLN A 56 3.99 0.90 2.43
C GLN A 56 3.36 0.38 1.14
N LYS A 57 4.13 0.33 0.04
CA LYS A 57 3.69 -0.29 -1.21
C LYS A 57 3.48 -1.80 -1.02
N GLU A 58 4.43 -2.49 -0.38
CA GLU A 58 4.30 -3.91 -0.02
C GLU A 58 3.03 -4.17 0.81
N GLN A 59 2.79 -3.37 1.86
CA GLN A 59 1.58 -3.47 2.67
C GLN A 59 0.30 -3.24 1.84
N SER A 60 0.31 -2.25 0.95
CA SER A 60 -0.86 -1.92 0.14
C SER A 60 -1.18 -3.06 -0.84
N ALA A 61 -0.16 -3.61 -1.50
CA ALA A 61 -0.30 -4.78 -2.37
C ALA A 61 -0.80 -6.00 -1.59
N PHE A 62 -0.23 -6.26 -0.41
CA PHE A 62 -0.70 -7.35 0.46
C PHE A 62 -2.17 -7.18 0.85
N MET A 63 -2.59 -5.97 1.22
CA MET A 63 -3.99 -5.71 1.56
C MET A 63 -4.93 -5.84 0.37
N ALA A 64 -4.50 -5.44 -0.83
CA ALA A 64 -5.28 -5.63 -2.06
C ALA A 64 -5.48 -7.13 -2.35
N GLU A 65 -4.45 -7.94 -2.15
CA GLU A 65 -4.52 -9.39 -2.33
C GLU A 65 -5.38 -10.06 -1.24
N GLN A 66 -5.24 -9.62 0.02
CA GLN A 66 -6.08 -10.09 1.11
C GLN A 66 -7.56 -9.84 0.82
N LYS A 67 -7.97 -8.75 0.14
CA LYS A 67 -9.38 -8.52 -0.18
C LYS A 67 -10.02 -9.64 -1.01
N LYS A 68 -9.24 -10.36 -1.81
CA LYS A 68 -9.69 -11.46 -2.66
C LYS A 68 -9.77 -12.82 -1.93
N ARG A 69 -9.18 -12.92 -0.75
CA ARG A 69 -9.05 -14.16 0.03
C ARG A 69 -10.22 -14.39 0.99
N SER A 70 -10.48 -15.66 1.29
CA SER A 70 -11.36 -16.10 2.37
C SER A 70 -10.81 -15.69 3.75
N ALA A 71 -11.62 -15.83 4.79
CA ALA A 71 -11.21 -15.51 6.16
C ALA A 71 -10.05 -16.39 6.67
N GLU A 72 -10.06 -17.68 6.34
CA GLU A 72 -9.00 -18.63 6.73
C GLU A 72 -7.68 -18.32 6.02
N GLU A 73 -7.73 -18.10 4.70
CA GLU A 73 -6.55 -17.71 3.93
C GLU A 73 -5.97 -16.38 4.40
N LYS A 74 -6.83 -15.42 4.77
CA LYS A 74 -6.40 -14.14 5.35
C LYS A 74 -5.62 -14.36 6.64
N LYS A 75 -6.07 -15.27 7.50
CA LYS A 75 -5.43 -15.59 8.78
C LYS A 75 -4.08 -16.28 8.54
N ALA A 76 -4.03 -17.26 7.63
CA ALA A 76 -2.82 -17.99 7.29
C ALA A 76 -1.74 -17.10 6.65
N ALA A 77 -2.12 -16.24 5.69
CA ALA A 77 -1.18 -15.35 5.01
C ALA A 77 -0.80 -14.11 5.85
N GLY A 78 -1.64 -13.71 6.79
CA GLY A 78 -1.47 -12.50 7.61
C GLY A 78 -0.27 -12.56 8.55
N GLN A 79 -0.20 -13.61 9.38
CA GLN A 79 0.84 -13.78 10.40
C GLN A 79 2.27 -13.65 9.85
N PRO A 80 2.68 -14.45 8.84
CA PRO A 80 4.05 -14.39 8.32
C PRO A 80 4.38 -13.02 7.71
N PHE A 81 3.43 -12.41 6.99
CA PHE A 81 3.60 -11.10 6.40
C PHE A 81 3.87 -10.02 7.47
N TYR A 82 3.03 -9.95 8.51
CA TYR A 82 3.19 -8.94 9.56
C TYR A 82 4.46 -9.15 10.39
N LYS A 83 4.88 -10.40 10.61
CA LYS A 83 6.17 -10.72 11.26
C LYS A 83 7.34 -10.19 10.44
N ALA A 84 7.39 -10.51 9.15
CA ALA A 84 8.44 -10.03 8.24
C ALA A 84 8.47 -8.50 8.15
N ARG A 85 7.31 -7.86 8.00
CA ARG A 85 7.22 -6.40 7.95
C ARG A 85 7.70 -5.75 9.26
N THR A 86 7.38 -6.35 10.40
CA THR A 86 7.83 -5.84 11.71
C THR A 86 9.34 -5.92 11.85
N ALA A 87 9.98 -7.00 11.36
CA ALA A 87 11.44 -7.11 11.34
C ALA A 87 12.07 -6.00 10.47
N LYS A 88 11.59 -5.82 9.23
CA LYS A 88 12.07 -4.75 8.34
C LYS A 88 11.92 -3.35 8.96
N ILE A 89 10.85 -3.08 9.71
CA ILE A 89 10.67 -1.80 10.42
C ILE A 89 11.68 -1.64 11.55
N LYS A 90 11.96 -2.70 12.33
CA LYS A 90 12.96 -2.67 13.41
C LYS A 90 14.37 -2.44 12.89
N GLU A 91 14.69 -2.98 11.71
CA GLU A 91 15.98 -2.74 11.06
C GLU A 91 16.06 -1.33 10.45
N LEU A 92 14.94 -0.81 9.93
CA LEU A 92 14.90 0.49 9.28
C LEU A 92 14.96 1.66 10.27
N PHE A 93 14.30 1.53 11.42
CA PHE A 93 14.10 2.61 12.39
C PHE A 93 15.06 2.50 13.58
N ASN A 94 15.47 3.66 14.09
CA ASN A 94 16.14 3.72 15.38
C ASN A 94 15.14 3.58 16.55
N GLN A 95 15.64 3.55 17.79
CA GLN A 95 14.82 3.31 18.97
C GLN A 95 13.72 4.36 19.17
N ASP A 96 13.99 5.64 18.90
CA ASP A 96 13.01 6.71 19.11
C ASP A 96 11.93 6.70 18.03
N GLN A 97 12.32 6.45 16.77
CA GLN A 97 11.38 6.24 15.68
C GLN A 97 10.48 5.03 15.91
N LEU A 98 11.02 3.95 16.49
CA LEU A 98 10.23 2.77 16.85
C LEU A 98 9.19 3.07 17.93
N LYS A 99 9.52 3.86 18.96
CA LYS A 99 8.54 4.29 19.97
C LYS A 99 7.37 5.03 19.32
N VAL A 100 7.66 5.98 18.43
CA VAL A 100 6.64 6.73 17.66
C VAL A 100 5.80 5.76 16.82
N TRP A 101 6.44 4.86 16.09
CA TRP A 101 5.76 3.88 15.24
C TRP A 101 4.82 2.96 16.02
N TRP A 102 5.26 2.43 17.16
CA TRP A 102 4.45 1.54 17.99
C TRP A 102 3.29 2.26 18.68
N LYS A 103 3.51 3.50 19.13
CA LYS A 103 2.43 4.35 19.66
C LYS A 103 1.34 4.54 18.62
N TYR A 104 1.71 4.94 17.40
CA TYR A 104 0.74 5.07 16.30
C TYR A 104 0.01 3.75 16.01
N GLN A 105 0.73 2.61 15.95
CA GLN A 105 0.08 1.31 15.75
C GLN A 105 -0.92 0.97 16.85
N ALA A 106 -0.61 1.26 18.11
CA ALA A 106 -1.50 1.02 19.24
C ALA A 106 -2.77 1.88 19.14
N GLU A 107 -2.62 3.19 18.85
CA GLU A 107 -3.74 4.11 18.66
C GLU A 107 -4.66 3.65 17.51
N GLN A 108 -4.08 3.22 16.39
CA GLN A 108 -4.85 2.72 15.26
C GLN A 108 -5.58 1.41 15.57
N ARG A 109 -5.03 0.54 16.42
CA ARG A 109 -5.73 -0.67 16.90
C ARG A 109 -6.88 -0.31 17.83
N ALA A 110 -6.65 0.56 18.80
CA ALA A 110 -7.68 1.02 19.73
C ALA A 110 -8.84 1.70 18.99
N ALA A 111 -8.54 2.54 18.00
CA ALA A 111 -9.55 3.19 17.17
C ALA A 111 -10.38 2.20 16.33
N ARG A 112 -9.81 1.06 15.92
CA ARG A 112 -10.56 -0.02 15.25
C ARG A 112 -11.44 -0.78 16.22
N GLN A 113 -10.93 -1.09 17.41
CA GLN A 113 -11.68 -1.79 18.45
C GLN A 113 -12.92 -1.01 18.89
N LYS A 114 -12.79 0.32 19.09
CA LYS A 114 -13.91 1.21 19.41
C LYS A 114 -14.98 1.29 18.31
N LYS A 115 -14.65 0.94 17.07
CA LYS A 115 -15.60 0.91 15.94
C LYS A 115 -16.27 -0.45 15.75
N SER A 116 -15.71 -1.50 16.36
CA SER A 116 -16.25 -2.87 16.31
C SER A 116 -17.04 -3.25 17.55
N GLN A 117 -17.06 -2.37 18.56
CA GLN A 117 -17.89 -2.46 19.76
C GLN A 117 -19.16 -1.64 19.54
#